data_AF-A0A0A7CMB4-F1
#
_entry.id   AF-A0A0A7CMB4-F1
#
_cell.length_a   1.000
_cell.length_b   1.000
_cell.length_c   1.000
_cell.angle_alpha   90.00
_cell.angle_beta   90.00
_cell.angle_gamma   90.00
#
_symmetry.space_group_name_H-M   'P 1'
#
loop_
_entity.id
_entity.type
_entity.pdbx_description
1 polymer ?
#
loop_
_entity_poly.entity_id
_entity_poly.type
_entity_poly.pdbx_seq_one_letter_code
_entity_poly.pdbx_strand_id
1 'polypeptide(L)'
;MQWSGVLGVVAVTIIFHALTLEERVDSNESVAHKFPGNSMDLRDIKSPRLTGFALQLSTQVLRIPVLNALVLKFMKSSNGLIQVREFASTLEDEPMYHPIHISTLQEKEKHELLAQDFDINTLRFEPIGNHLKFKHWTIQDYTDKYKSGEITPLQVAKAVLAAIADSDSKKIPLRAFTQVHEDEILHEAELSTARYASGKTMGPLDGVPVAVKDGLDVTGYAVSYGTAFIAALNGPATKDALPVARLRGAGALIVGMTNMHECGLGTTGINPSH
;
A
#
# COMPACT_ATOMS: atom_id res chain seq x y z
N MET A 1 10.56 -11.77 -44.65
CA MET A 1 9.70 -10.71 -44.09
C MET A 1 8.24 -11.21 -44.11
N GLN A 2 7.84 -12.10 -43.18
CA GLN A 2 6.45 -12.61 -43.11
C GLN A 2 6.08 -13.29 -41.77
N TRP A 3 6.90 -13.11 -40.72
CA TRP A 3 6.72 -13.82 -39.44
C TRP A 3 5.99 -13.00 -38.35
N SER A 4 5.79 -11.69 -38.55
CA SER A 4 5.13 -10.82 -37.58
C SER A 4 3.60 -10.95 -37.55
N GLY A 5 2.97 -11.34 -38.68
CA GLY A 5 1.52 -11.49 -38.77
C GLY A 5 0.99 -12.76 -38.08
N VAL A 6 1.72 -13.87 -38.16
CA VAL A 6 1.30 -15.17 -37.60
C VAL A 6 1.33 -15.17 -36.07
N LEU A 7 2.36 -14.54 -35.47
CA LEU A 7 2.48 -14.38 -34.02
C LEU A 7 1.38 -13.47 -33.44
N GLY A 8 1.00 -12.41 -34.16
CA GLY A 8 -0.09 -11.51 -33.75
C GLY A 8 -1.46 -12.21 -33.77
N VAL A 9 -1.74 -13.01 -34.80
CA VAL A 9 -2.99 -13.79 -34.89
C VAL A 9 -3.05 -14.85 -33.79
N VAL A 10 -1.98 -15.60 -33.56
CA VAL A 10 -1.94 -16.63 -32.49
C VAL A 10 -2.11 -16.02 -31.10
N ALA A 11 -1.50 -14.85 -30.82
CA ALA A 11 -1.65 -14.15 -29.55
C ALA A 11 -3.10 -13.66 -29.32
N VAL A 12 -3.74 -13.11 -30.35
CA VAL A 12 -5.14 -12.69 -30.30
C VAL A 12 -6.06 -13.89 -30.12
N THR A 13 -5.79 -15.02 -30.79
CA THR A 13 -6.58 -16.24 -30.64
C THR A 13 -6.44 -16.86 -29.24
N ILE A 14 -5.25 -16.87 -28.63
CA ILE A 14 -5.07 -17.39 -27.26
C ILE A 14 -5.82 -16.52 -26.25
N ILE A 15 -5.75 -15.19 -26.38
CA ILE A 15 -6.49 -14.26 -25.51
C ILE A 15 -7.99 -14.44 -25.72
N PHE A 16 -8.49 -14.49 -26.97
CA PHE A 16 -9.92 -14.73 -27.23
C PHE A 16 -10.37 -16.09 -26.73
N HIS A 17 -9.59 -17.16 -26.93
CA HIS A 17 -9.96 -18.50 -26.51
C HIS A 17 -10.03 -18.63 -24.98
N ALA A 18 -9.10 -18.01 -24.27
CA ALA A 18 -9.15 -17.89 -22.80
C ALA A 18 -10.33 -17.04 -22.31
N LEU A 19 -10.81 -16.09 -23.11
CA LEU A 19 -11.96 -15.24 -22.80
C LEU A 19 -13.31 -15.87 -23.17
N THR A 20 -13.34 -16.89 -24.04
CA THR A 20 -14.58 -17.50 -24.56
C THR A 20 -15.01 -18.81 -23.90
N LEU A 21 -14.22 -19.38 -22.99
CA LEU A 21 -14.44 -20.73 -22.45
C LEU A 21 -15.33 -20.83 -21.20
N GLU A 22 -16.12 -19.82 -20.84
CA GLU A 22 -17.10 -19.95 -19.75
C GLU A 22 -18.50 -19.48 -20.15
N GLU A 23 -19.49 -20.29 -19.77
CA GLU A 23 -20.92 -20.19 -20.11
C GLU A 23 -21.46 -18.75 -20.11
N ARG A 24 -22.22 -18.46 -21.18
CA ARG A 24 -23.02 -17.25 -21.34
C ARG A 24 -24.30 -17.40 -20.52
N VAL A 25 -24.55 -16.44 -19.63
CA VAL A 25 -25.88 -16.23 -19.04
C VAL A 25 -26.44 -14.94 -19.65
N ASP A 26 -27.61 -15.06 -20.26
CA ASP A 26 -28.33 -14.01 -20.96
C ASP A 26 -28.98 -13.04 -19.96
N SER A 27 -28.94 -11.72 -20.22
CA SER A 27 -29.34 -10.70 -19.24
C SER A 27 -30.32 -9.68 -19.82
N ASN A 28 -31.58 -10.06 -19.99
CA ASN A 28 -32.65 -9.15 -20.43
C ASN A 28 -33.97 -9.26 -19.63
N GLU A 29 -33.89 -9.28 -18.30
CA GLU A 29 -35.04 -9.07 -17.39
C GLU A 29 -34.72 -8.21 -16.13
N SER A 30 -33.54 -7.59 -16.04
CA SER A 30 -33.17 -6.68 -14.94
C SER A 30 -33.58 -5.26 -15.33
N VAL A 31 -34.49 -4.56 -14.68
CA VAL A 31 -34.21 -3.90 -13.39
C VAL A 31 -35.45 -3.86 -12.48
N ALA A 32 -36.68 -3.93 -13.02
CA ALA A 32 -37.90 -3.77 -12.21
C ALA A 32 -38.33 -5.02 -11.43
N HIS A 33 -37.95 -6.22 -11.87
CA HIS A 33 -38.31 -7.49 -11.21
C HIS A 33 -37.20 -8.08 -10.33
N LYS A 34 -35.97 -7.53 -10.37
CA LYS A 34 -34.76 -8.23 -9.87
C LYS A 34 -34.36 -7.91 -8.43
N PHE A 35 -34.96 -6.88 -7.81
CA PHE A 35 -34.73 -6.55 -6.40
C PHE A 35 -36.03 -6.36 -5.59
N PRO A 36 -36.92 -7.38 -5.51
CA PRO A 36 -37.89 -7.41 -4.43
C PRO A 36 -37.12 -7.76 -3.13
N GLY A 37 -36.67 -6.73 -2.42
CA GLY A 37 -35.94 -6.88 -1.16
C GLY A 37 -34.41 -6.86 -1.29
N ASN A 38 -33.75 -6.62 -0.15
CA ASN A 38 -32.29 -6.48 0.07
C ASN A 38 -31.48 -7.72 -0.34
N SER A 39 -31.45 -8.06 -1.63
CA SER A 39 -30.60 -9.11 -2.18
C SER A 39 -29.36 -8.49 -2.82
N MET A 40 -28.18 -9.06 -2.49
CA MET A 40 -26.89 -8.60 -2.97
C MET A 40 -26.58 -9.29 -4.32
N ASP A 41 -26.50 -8.54 -5.42
CA ASP A 41 -26.12 -9.05 -6.74
C ASP A 41 -24.58 -9.16 -6.85
N LEU A 42 -24.03 -10.26 -6.34
CA LEU A 42 -22.61 -10.59 -6.47
C LEU A 42 -22.35 -11.25 -7.83
N ARG A 43 -21.51 -10.62 -8.65
CA ARG A 43 -21.05 -11.18 -9.92
C ARG A 43 -19.54 -11.29 -9.94
N ASP A 44 -19.04 -12.41 -10.45
CA ASP A 44 -17.61 -12.63 -10.61
C ASP A 44 -17.03 -11.74 -11.72
N ILE A 45 -15.84 -11.19 -11.47
CA ILE A 45 -15.05 -10.51 -12.48
C ILE A 45 -14.25 -11.56 -13.25
N LYS A 46 -14.51 -11.66 -14.55
CA LYS A 46 -13.79 -12.53 -15.48
C LYS A 46 -12.58 -11.79 -16.06
N SER A 47 -11.39 -12.29 -15.74
CA SER A 47 -10.12 -11.75 -16.23
C SER A 47 -9.09 -12.86 -16.45
N PRO A 48 -8.31 -12.83 -17.54
CA PRO A 48 -7.31 -13.86 -17.80
C PRO A 48 -6.15 -13.76 -16.80
N ARG A 49 -5.73 -14.90 -16.26
CA ARG A 49 -4.54 -15.01 -15.40
C ARG A 49 -3.32 -15.32 -16.28
N LEU A 50 -2.47 -14.32 -16.50
CA LEU A 50 -1.27 -14.45 -17.32
C LEU A 50 -0.01 -14.21 -16.49
N THR A 51 1.04 -14.99 -16.73
CA THR A 51 2.35 -14.85 -16.09
C THR A 51 3.47 -15.04 -17.11
N GLY A 52 4.69 -14.60 -16.77
CA GLY A 52 5.88 -14.80 -17.59
C GLY A 52 5.74 -14.28 -19.03
N PHE A 53 6.15 -15.11 -19.99
CA PHE A 53 6.13 -14.76 -21.41
C PHE A 53 4.74 -14.40 -21.95
N ALA A 54 3.68 -15.09 -21.49
CA ALA A 54 2.32 -14.81 -21.94
C ALA A 54 1.86 -13.40 -21.52
N LEU A 55 2.21 -12.99 -20.30
CA LEU A 55 1.94 -11.63 -19.81
C LEU A 55 2.75 -10.59 -20.58
N GLN A 56 4.03 -10.86 -20.84
CA GLN A 56 4.87 -9.96 -21.65
C GLN A 56 4.28 -9.76 -23.04
N LEU A 57 3.88 -10.84 -23.72
CA LEU A 57 3.27 -10.76 -25.04
C LEU A 57 1.94 -9.99 -25.01
N SER A 58 1.07 -10.25 -24.02
CA SER A 58 -0.21 -9.53 -23.91
C SER A 58 -0.01 -8.03 -23.71
N THR A 59 1.00 -7.62 -22.93
CA THR A 59 1.31 -6.19 -22.75
C THR A 59 1.76 -5.52 -24.05
N GLN A 60 2.52 -6.21 -24.91
CA GLN A 60 2.89 -5.69 -26.23
C GLN A 60 1.67 -5.58 -27.16
N VAL A 61 0.76 -6.56 -27.12
CA VAL A 61 -0.49 -6.52 -27.89
C VAL A 61 -1.36 -5.33 -27.45
N LEU A 62 -1.49 -5.09 -26.14
CA LEU A 62 -2.26 -3.97 -25.58
C LEU A 62 -1.64 -2.59 -25.85
N ARG A 63 -0.40 -2.52 -26.34
CA ARG A 63 0.20 -1.25 -26.82
C ARG A 63 -0.26 -0.87 -28.23
N ILE A 64 -0.81 -1.80 -29.00
CA ILE A 64 -1.35 -1.53 -30.35
C ILE A 64 -2.75 -0.92 -30.19
N PRO A 65 -3.00 0.35 -30.60
CA PRO A 65 -4.23 1.08 -30.27
C PRO A 65 -5.53 0.37 -30.64
N VAL A 66 -5.59 -0.23 -31.84
CA VAL A 66 -6.79 -0.94 -32.33
C VAL A 66 -7.07 -2.20 -31.52
N LEU A 67 -6.03 -2.99 -31.23
CA LEU A 67 -6.18 -4.21 -30.44
C LEU A 67 -6.51 -3.89 -28.99
N ASN A 68 -5.89 -2.86 -28.41
CA ASN A 68 -6.19 -2.37 -27.08
C ASN A 68 -7.67 -1.97 -26.95
N ALA A 69 -8.18 -1.17 -27.89
CA ALA A 69 -9.58 -0.74 -27.88
C ALA A 69 -10.55 -1.93 -27.94
N LEU A 70 -10.26 -2.94 -28.76
CA LEU A 70 -11.08 -4.13 -28.90
C LEU A 70 -11.05 -5.00 -27.63
N VAL A 71 -9.87 -5.25 -27.06
CA VAL A 71 -9.72 -6.03 -25.82
C VAL A 71 -10.37 -5.31 -24.65
N LEU A 72 -10.16 -3.99 -24.50
CA LEU A 72 -10.79 -3.21 -23.44
C LEU A 72 -12.31 -3.16 -23.58
N LYS A 73 -12.84 -3.05 -24.81
CA LYS A 73 -14.29 -3.11 -25.05
C LYS A 73 -14.86 -4.45 -24.61
N PHE A 74 -14.20 -5.54 -24.99
CA PHE A 74 -14.59 -6.89 -24.58
C PHE A 74 -14.55 -7.02 -23.05
N MET A 75 -13.43 -6.72 -22.39
CA MET A 75 -13.28 -6.85 -20.94
C MET A 75 -14.27 -5.97 -20.16
N LYS A 76 -14.58 -4.76 -20.64
CA LYS A 76 -15.60 -3.89 -20.01
C LYS A 76 -17.00 -4.46 -20.17
N SER A 77 -17.33 -4.98 -21.34
CA SER A 77 -18.65 -5.56 -21.62
C SER A 77 -18.87 -6.87 -20.87
N SER A 78 -17.88 -7.77 -20.84
CA SER A 78 -17.97 -9.07 -20.18
C SER A 78 -18.05 -8.95 -18.65
N ASN A 79 -17.53 -7.86 -18.08
CA ASN A 79 -17.51 -7.61 -16.64
C ASN A 79 -18.58 -6.60 -16.18
N GLY A 80 -19.59 -6.31 -17.01
CA GLY A 80 -20.72 -5.47 -16.60
C GLY A 80 -20.41 -3.96 -16.52
N LEU A 81 -19.18 -3.53 -16.84
CA LEU A 81 -18.76 -2.13 -16.64
C LEU A 81 -19.48 -1.16 -17.58
N ILE A 82 -19.94 -1.62 -18.74
CA ILE A 82 -20.73 -0.78 -19.66
C ILE A 82 -22.12 -0.55 -19.07
N GLN A 83 -22.75 -1.60 -18.56
CA GLN A 83 -24.08 -1.56 -17.95
C GLN A 83 -24.08 -0.70 -16.69
N VAL A 84 -23.02 -0.77 -15.88
CA VAL A 84 -22.84 0.11 -14.71
C VAL A 84 -22.76 1.58 -15.14
N ARG A 85 -22.05 1.88 -16.24
CA ARG A 85 -21.96 3.26 -16.77
C ARG A 85 -23.28 3.75 -17.36
N GLU A 86 -24.00 2.89 -18.06
CA GLU A 86 -25.33 3.19 -18.59
C GLU A 86 -26.32 3.44 -17.45
N PHE A 87 -26.33 2.59 -16.43
CA PHE A 87 -27.13 2.79 -15.22
C PHE A 87 -26.79 4.12 -14.52
N ALA A 88 -25.49 4.42 -14.35
CA ALA A 88 -25.05 5.68 -13.76
C ALA A 88 -25.55 6.91 -14.55
N SER A 89 -25.73 6.80 -15.87
CA SER A 89 -26.28 7.89 -16.69
C SER A 89 -27.78 8.11 -16.53
N THR A 90 -28.49 7.17 -15.90
CA THR A 90 -29.92 7.29 -15.59
C THR A 90 -30.21 7.85 -14.19
N LEU A 91 -29.17 8.00 -13.36
CA LEU A 91 -29.31 8.57 -12.03
C LEU A 91 -29.59 10.07 -12.13
N GLU A 92 -30.55 10.54 -11.35
CA GLU A 92 -30.84 11.98 -11.21
C GLU A 92 -29.84 12.66 -10.25
N ASP A 93 -29.14 11.86 -9.44
CA ASP A 93 -28.14 12.35 -8.48
C ASP A 93 -26.96 13.02 -9.18
N GLU A 94 -26.53 14.15 -8.61
CA GLU A 94 -25.31 14.81 -9.06
C GLU A 94 -24.05 14.00 -8.68
N PRO A 95 -22.99 14.02 -9.52
CA PRO A 95 -21.77 13.29 -9.24
C PRO A 95 -21.07 13.83 -7.98
N MET A 96 -20.88 12.95 -6.99
CA MET A 96 -20.07 13.23 -5.80
C MET A 96 -18.60 12.88 -6.04
N TYR A 97 -17.74 13.88 -6.26
CA TYR A 97 -16.31 13.69 -6.55
C TYR A 97 -15.46 13.38 -5.31
N HIS A 98 -15.91 13.81 -4.14
CA HIS A 98 -15.24 13.60 -2.86
C HIS A 98 -16.26 13.14 -1.82
N PRO A 99 -15.90 12.25 -0.87
CA PRO A 99 -16.81 11.88 0.21
C PRO A 99 -17.28 13.12 0.99
N ILE A 100 -18.58 13.39 0.97
CA ILE A 100 -19.17 14.48 1.77
C ILE A 100 -19.77 13.86 3.03
N HIS A 101 -19.14 14.15 4.17
CA HIS A 101 -19.69 13.79 5.47
C HIS A 101 -20.39 15.01 6.08
N ILE A 102 -21.72 14.96 6.19
CA ILE A 102 -22.50 16.01 6.84
C ILE A 102 -22.40 15.79 8.35
N SER A 103 -21.44 16.44 9.01
CA SER A 103 -21.31 16.39 10.47
C SER A 103 -22.26 17.37 11.14
N THR A 104 -22.85 16.97 12.26
CA THR A 104 -23.54 17.87 13.18
C THR A 104 -22.55 18.83 13.87
N LEU A 105 -23.04 19.96 14.38
CA LEU A 105 -22.20 20.90 15.15
C LEU A 105 -21.59 20.23 16.38
N GLN A 106 -22.34 19.33 17.05
CA GLN A 106 -21.86 18.59 18.21
C GLN A 106 -20.73 17.62 17.85
N GLU A 107 -20.82 16.90 16.73
CA GLU A 107 -19.73 16.02 16.26
C GLU A 107 -18.49 16.82 15.90
N LYS A 108 -18.66 17.97 15.24
CA LYS A 108 -17.56 18.87 14.90
C LYS A 108 -16.85 19.36 16.17
N GLU A 109 -17.61 19.90 17.13
CA GLU A 109 -17.06 20.39 18.40
C GLU A 109 -16.33 19.27 19.16
N LYS A 110 -16.92 18.07 19.22
CA LYS A 110 -16.27 16.89 19.81
C LYS A 110 -14.95 16.56 19.12
N HIS A 111 -14.89 16.58 17.79
CA HIS A 111 -13.66 16.27 17.05
C HIS A 111 -12.60 17.37 17.19
N GLU A 112 -13.01 18.64 17.27
CA GLU A 112 -12.10 19.76 17.52
C GLU A 112 -11.49 19.70 18.92
N LEU A 113 -12.29 19.36 19.94
CA LEU A 113 -11.78 19.11 21.30
C LEU A 113 -10.80 17.95 21.33
N LEU A 114 -11.14 16.81 20.70
CA LEU A 114 -10.24 15.66 20.60
C LEU A 114 -8.93 15.99 19.88
N ALA A 115 -8.96 16.87 18.87
CA ALA A 115 -7.77 17.29 18.15
C ALA A 115 -6.90 18.27 18.95
N GLN A 116 -7.51 19.15 19.74
CA GLN A 116 -6.80 20.10 20.61
C GLN A 116 -6.15 19.40 21.81
N ASP A 117 -6.86 18.43 22.40
CA ASP A 117 -6.43 17.70 23.58
C ASP A 117 -5.54 16.49 23.26
N PHE A 118 -5.21 16.27 21.99
CA PHE A 118 -4.37 15.14 21.61
C PHE A 118 -2.93 15.31 22.14
N ASP A 119 -2.59 14.49 23.13
CA ASP A 119 -1.23 14.30 23.58
C ASP A 119 -0.86 12.82 23.47
N ILE A 120 0.16 12.53 22.67
CA ILE A 120 0.67 11.17 22.45
C ILE A 120 1.09 10.49 23.76
N ASN A 121 1.49 11.26 24.78
CA ASN A 121 1.88 10.75 26.09
C ASN A 121 0.69 10.28 26.94
N THR A 122 -0.53 10.66 26.57
CA THR A 122 -1.78 10.29 27.27
C THR A 122 -2.45 9.06 26.68
N LEU A 123 -1.88 8.48 25.61
CA LEU A 123 -2.41 7.28 24.98
C LEU A 123 -2.50 6.14 26.00
N ARG A 124 -3.71 5.59 26.14
CA ARG A 124 -3.98 4.47 27.05
C ARG A 124 -3.53 3.17 26.38
N PHE A 125 -2.75 2.39 27.12
CA PHE A 125 -2.30 1.07 26.69
C PHE A 125 -3.27 0.01 27.22
N GLU A 126 -3.88 -0.73 26.30
CA GLU A 126 -4.65 -1.94 26.61
C GLU A 126 -3.67 -3.13 26.63
N PRO A 127 -3.40 -3.75 27.78
CA PRO A 127 -2.46 -4.87 27.85
C PRO A 127 -2.98 -6.07 27.04
N ILE A 128 -2.12 -6.65 26.22
CA ILE A 128 -2.47 -7.86 25.44
C ILE A 128 -2.64 -9.04 26.40
N GLY A 129 -3.84 -9.64 26.39
CA GLY A 129 -4.21 -10.73 27.29
C GLY A 129 -3.19 -11.88 27.38
N ASN A 130 -2.98 -12.41 28.59
CA ASN A 130 -1.97 -13.43 28.91
C ASN A 130 -2.26 -14.84 28.40
N HIS A 131 -3.38 -15.04 27.70
CA HIS A 131 -3.79 -16.34 27.16
C HIS A 131 -3.07 -16.72 25.85
N LEU A 132 -2.35 -15.80 25.21
CA LEU A 132 -1.67 -16.04 23.94
C LEU A 132 -0.28 -16.66 24.15
N LYS A 133 0.01 -17.76 23.44
CA LYS A 133 1.31 -18.45 23.46
C LYS A 133 2.44 -17.66 22.79
N PHE A 134 2.10 -16.84 21.81
CA PHE A 134 3.01 -15.95 21.09
C PHE A 134 2.38 -14.56 21.03
N LYS A 135 3.19 -13.52 21.20
CA LYS A 135 2.79 -12.13 21.13
C LYS A 135 3.88 -11.34 20.39
N HIS A 136 3.46 -10.40 19.54
CA HIS A 136 4.38 -9.39 19.03
C HIS A 136 4.69 -8.37 20.12
N TRP A 137 5.88 -7.78 20.04
CA TRP A 137 6.23 -6.63 20.86
C TRP A 137 5.33 -5.44 20.54
N THR A 138 4.84 -4.77 21.58
CA THR A 138 4.12 -3.51 21.49
C THR A 138 5.07 -2.34 21.61
N ILE A 139 4.60 -1.14 21.24
CA ILE A 139 5.31 0.13 21.46
C ILE A 139 5.67 0.32 22.94
N GLN A 140 4.75 -0.08 23.82
CA GLN A 140 4.94 0.00 25.28
C GLN A 140 6.09 -0.90 25.73
N ASP A 141 6.19 -2.11 25.21
CA ASP A 141 7.25 -3.02 25.59
C ASP A 141 8.65 -2.49 25.23
N TYR A 142 8.80 -1.85 24.05
CA TYR A 142 10.04 -1.15 23.69
C TYR A 142 10.32 -0.03 24.68
N THR A 143 9.34 0.82 24.92
CA THR A 143 9.46 1.98 25.82
C THR A 143 9.86 1.58 27.24
N ASP A 144 9.24 0.54 27.79
CA ASP A 144 9.52 0.06 29.15
C ASP A 144 10.92 -0.54 29.26
N LYS A 145 11.36 -1.30 28.26
CA LYS A 145 12.72 -1.85 28.24
C LYS A 145 13.80 -0.80 28.00
N TYR A 146 13.50 0.24 27.22
CA TYR A 146 14.38 1.40 27.07
C TYR A 146 14.48 2.20 28.37
N LYS A 147 13.36 2.42 29.07
CA LYS A 147 13.34 3.11 30.37
C LYS A 147 14.05 2.32 31.47
N SER A 148 13.91 1.00 31.50
CA SER A 148 14.60 0.15 32.48
C SER A 148 16.09 -0.02 32.17
N GLY A 149 16.52 0.31 30.95
CA GLY A 149 17.89 0.10 30.47
C GLY A 149 18.20 -1.36 30.13
N GLU A 150 17.19 -2.25 30.09
CA GLU A 150 17.38 -3.65 29.70
C GLU A 150 17.86 -3.77 28.25
N ILE A 151 17.32 -2.94 27.36
CA ILE A 151 17.79 -2.78 25.98
C ILE A 151 17.85 -1.29 25.63
N THR A 152 18.57 -0.93 24.58
CA THR A 152 18.63 0.46 24.07
C THR A 152 18.07 0.59 22.66
N PRO A 153 17.60 1.79 22.26
CA PRO A 153 17.23 2.07 20.87
C PRO A 153 18.33 1.69 19.87
N LEU A 154 19.60 1.92 20.19
CA LEU A 154 20.73 1.54 19.34
C LEU A 154 20.86 0.02 19.16
N GLN A 155 20.66 -0.76 20.23
CA GLN A 155 20.67 -2.23 20.13
C GLN A 155 19.52 -2.73 19.26
N VAL A 156 18.33 -2.13 19.39
CA VAL A 156 17.18 -2.46 18.56
C VAL A 156 17.42 -2.07 17.09
N ALA A 157 17.95 -0.88 16.82
CA ALA A 157 18.29 -0.45 15.46
C ALA A 157 19.25 -1.44 14.77
N LYS A 158 20.32 -1.84 15.47
CA LYS A 158 21.26 -2.86 14.98
C LYS A 158 20.59 -4.20 14.70
N ALA A 159 19.69 -4.64 15.58
CA ALA A 159 18.94 -5.89 15.39
C ALA A 159 18.00 -5.81 14.18
N VAL A 160 17.33 -4.67 13.97
CA VAL A 160 16.46 -4.44 12.82
C VAL A 160 17.27 -4.44 11.51
N LEU A 161 18.38 -3.71 11.46
CA LEU A 161 19.27 -3.68 10.28
C LEU A 161 19.82 -5.07 9.95
N ALA A 162 20.24 -5.83 10.97
CA ALA A 162 20.67 -7.21 10.80
C ALA A 162 19.55 -8.13 10.28
N ALA A 163 18.30 -7.95 10.76
CA ALA A 163 17.16 -8.71 10.27
C ALA A 163 16.80 -8.38 8.82
N ILE A 164 16.90 -7.10 8.42
CA ILE A 164 16.73 -6.68 7.02
C ILE A 164 17.78 -7.38 6.15
N ALA A 165 19.07 -7.26 6.50
CA ALA A 165 20.16 -7.88 5.77
C ALA A 165 20.03 -9.41 5.70
N ASP A 166 19.66 -10.09 6.79
CA ASP A 166 19.44 -11.54 6.80
C ASP A 166 18.29 -11.93 5.87
N SER A 167 17.17 -11.18 5.89
CA SER A 167 16.01 -11.45 5.05
C SER A 167 16.29 -11.25 3.56
N ASP A 168 17.15 -10.31 3.21
CA ASP A 168 17.54 -10.02 1.82
C ASP A 168 18.65 -10.95 1.32
N SER A 169 19.41 -11.58 2.23
CA SER A 169 20.42 -12.59 1.88
C SER A 169 19.83 -13.96 1.51
N LYS A 170 18.53 -14.18 1.73
CA LYS A 170 17.88 -15.47 1.43
C LYS A 170 17.82 -15.72 -0.08
N LYS A 171 17.70 -17.00 -0.46
CA LYS A 171 17.57 -17.42 -1.88
C LYS A 171 16.47 -16.66 -2.63
N ILE A 172 15.35 -16.40 -1.94
CA ILE A 172 14.32 -15.48 -2.39
C ILE A 172 14.36 -14.32 -1.41
N PRO A 173 14.92 -13.17 -1.79
CA PRO A 173 15.05 -12.03 -0.89
C PRO A 173 13.67 -11.46 -0.57
N LEU A 174 13.44 -11.07 0.68
CA LEU A 174 12.16 -10.49 1.09
C LEU A 174 11.94 -9.10 0.47
N ARG A 175 13.01 -8.29 0.40
CA ARG A 175 12.99 -6.91 -0.12
C ARG A 175 11.87 -6.09 0.50
N ALA A 176 11.77 -6.15 1.82
CA ALA A 176 10.78 -5.40 2.58
C ALA A 176 11.03 -3.88 2.46
N PHE A 177 12.29 -3.49 2.31
CA PHE A 177 12.73 -2.10 2.12
C PHE A 177 13.39 -1.93 0.75
N THR A 178 13.13 -0.78 0.10
CA THR A 178 13.80 -0.38 -1.15
C THR A 178 14.99 0.54 -0.88
N GLN A 179 14.96 1.27 0.24
CA GLN A 179 16.03 2.17 0.67
C GLN A 179 16.18 2.10 2.19
N VAL A 180 17.42 1.95 2.66
CA VAL A 180 17.82 1.92 4.07
C VAL A 180 19.13 2.68 4.19
N HIS A 181 19.15 3.78 4.95
CA HIS A 181 20.36 4.56 5.21
C HIS A 181 20.93 4.19 6.58
N GLU A 182 21.74 3.13 6.61
CA GLU A 182 22.23 2.52 7.84
C GLU A 182 22.89 3.52 8.80
N ASP A 183 23.80 4.37 8.29
CA ASP A 183 24.51 5.35 9.10
C ASP A 183 23.58 6.37 9.76
N GLU A 184 22.56 6.84 9.04
CA GLU A 184 21.56 7.78 9.56
C GLU A 184 20.69 7.12 10.64
N ILE A 185 20.27 5.86 10.41
CA ILE A 185 19.45 5.09 11.36
C ILE A 185 20.23 4.85 12.65
N LEU A 186 21.51 4.45 12.55
CA LEU A 186 22.36 4.24 13.71
C LEU A 186 22.59 5.55 14.47
N HIS A 187 22.85 6.65 13.78
CA HIS A 187 23.03 7.95 14.39
C HIS A 187 21.78 8.41 15.17
N GLU A 188 20.59 8.33 14.58
CA GLU A 188 19.33 8.68 15.25
C GLU A 188 19.05 7.78 16.46
N ALA A 189 19.39 6.49 16.35
CA ALA A 189 19.24 5.55 17.46
C ALA A 189 20.24 5.81 18.61
N GLU A 190 21.44 6.30 18.33
CA GLU A 190 22.39 6.79 19.33
C GLU A 190 21.85 8.01 20.07
N LEU A 191 21.29 8.98 19.34
CA LEU A 191 20.65 10.16 19.93
C LEU A 191 19.48 9.78 20.83
N SER A 192 18.63 8.85 20.39
CA SER A 192 17.55 8.31 21.21
C SER A 192 18.07 7.59 22.46
N THR A 193 19.11 6.76 22.31
CA THR A 193 19.76 6.07 23.45
C THR A 193 20.28 7.08 24.49
N ALA A 194 20.90 8.18 24.05
CA ALA A 194 21.36 9.25 24.94
C ALA A 194 20.21 9.98 25.64
N ARG A 195 19.08 10.19 24.97
CA ARG A 195 17.87 10.76 25.59
C ARG A 195 17.32 9.86 26.68
N TYR A 196 17.25 8.54 26.45
CA TYR A 196 16.86 7.57 27.50
C TYR A 196 17.82 7.59 28.68
N ALA A 197 19.14 7.55 28.43
CA ALA A 197 20.16 7.58 29.48
C ALA A 197 20.12 8.86 30.34
N SER A 198 19.69 9.98 29.76
CA SER A 198 19.57 11.27 30.46
C SER A 198 18.17 11.59 30.98
N GLY A 199 17.20 10.68 30.82
CA GLY A 199 15.80 10.89 31.24
C GLY A 199 15.05 11.96 30.44
N LYS A 200 15.52 12.29 29.22
CA LYS A 200 14.98 13.35 28.34
C LYS A 200 14.29 12.77 27.10
N THR A 201 13.54 11.69 27.26
CA THR A 201 12.82 11.01 26.17
C THR A 201 11.76 11.91 25.53
N MET A 202 11.52 11.77 24.22
CA MET A 202 10.54 12.57 23.46
C MET A 202 9.08 12.06 23.56
N GLY A 203 8.87 10.92 24.22
CA GLY A 203 7.55 10.32 24.41
C GLY A 203 7.56 8.80 24.16
N PRO A 204 6.38 8.18 23.97
CA PRO A 204 6.25 6.72 23.82
C PRO A 204 6.75 6.18 22.47
N LEU A 205 7.09 7.04 21.50
CA LEU A 205 7.67 6.63 20.23
C LEU A 205 9.18 6.83 20.15
N ASP A 206 9.82 7.42 21.17
CA ASP A 206 11.25 7.71 21.11
C ASP A 206 12.06 6.42 20.90
N GLY A 207 12.79 6.32 19.79
CA GLY A 207 13.60 5.15 19.44
C GLY A 207 12.80 3.92 18.99
N VAL A 208 11.48 4.03 18.83
CA VAL A 208 10.64 2.92 18.33
C VAL A 208 10.77 2.83 16.80
N PRO A 209 11.13 1.66 16.25
CA PRO A 209 11.29 1.50 14.80
C PRO A 209 9.99 1.69 14.03
N VAL A 210 10.02 2.50 12.97
CA VAL A 210 8.89 2.74 12.05
C VAL A 210 9.38 2.66 10.61
N ALA A 211 8.64 1.93 9.79
CA ALA A 211 8.87 1.86 8.34
C ALA A 211 7.90 2.79 7.60
N VAL A 212 8.35 3.43 6.53
CA VAL A 212 7.52 4.36 5.74
C VAL A 212 7.30 3.80 4.34
N LYS A 213 6.05 3.73 3.88
CA LYS A 213 5.74 3.26 2.53
C LYS A 213 6.38 4.18 1.48
N ASP A 214 6.96 3.61 0.41
CA ASP A 214 7.62 4.32 -0.69
C ASP A 214 6.66 5.11 -1.61
N GLY A 215 5.91 6.02 -1.01
CA GLY A 215 5.04 7.00 -1.67
C GLY A 215 4.82 8.25 -0.81
N LEU A 216 5.60 8.40 0.26
CA LEU A 216 5.60 9.55 1.16
C LEU A 216 7.02 10.11 1.21
N ASP A 217 7.15 11.43 1.15
CA ASP A 217 8.44 12.08 1.27
C ASP A 217 9.06 11.83 2.65
N VAL A 218 10.31 11.38 2.66
CA VAL A 218 11.16 11.27 3.85
C VAL A 218 12.48 11.97 3.51
N THR A 219 12.88 12.91 4.34
CA THR A 219 14.09 13.71 4.15
C THR A 219 15.29 12.78 3.97
N GLY A 220 16.06 12.99 2.91
CA GLY A 220 17.22 12.16 2.55
C GLY A 220 16.89 10.97 1.63
N TYR A 221 15.64 10.51 1.56
CA TYR A 221 15.23 9.36 0.74
C TYR A 221 14.59 9.81 -0.59
N ALA A 222 14.79 9.04 -1.66
CA ALA A 222 14.20 9.33 -2.96
C ALA A 222 12.93 8.51 -3.20
N VAL A 223 11.75 9.14 -3.18
CA VAL A 223 10.48 8.43 -3.39
C VAL A 223 10.43 7.83 -4.79
N SER A 224 10.13 6.53 -4.89
CA SER A 224 10.08 5.82 -6.18
C SER A 224 8.67 5.42 -6.62
N TYR A 225 7.69 5.40 -5.71
CA TYR A 225 6.37 4.80 -5.94
C TYR A 225 6.44 3.33 -6.39
N GLY A 226 7.50 2.61 -5.98
CA GLY A 226 7.80 1.26 -6.43
C GLY A 226 8.27 1.16 -7.89
N THR A 227 8.67 2.26 -8.52
CA THR A 227 9.16 2.28 -9.90
C THR A 227 10.69 2.29 -9.95
N ALA A 228 11.26 1.83 -11.06
CA ALA A 228 12.72 1.87 -11.25
C ALA A 228 13.29 3.25 -11.64
N PHE A 229 12.46 4.25 -11.93
CA PHE A 229 12.90 5.50 -12.58
C PHE A 229 12.56 6.79 -11.81
N ILE A 230 11.47 6.84 -11.03
CA ILE A 230 11.03 8.09 -10.40
C ILE A 230 12.06 8.60 -9.38
N ALA A 231 12.65 7.70 -8.57
CA ALA A 231 13.66 8.08 -7.59
C ALA A 231 14.88 8.77 -8.23
N ALA A 232 15.33 8.29 -9.39
CA ALA A 232 16.43 8.89 -10.14
C ALA A 232 16.08 10.25 -10.75
N LEU A 233 14.82 10.46 -11.13
CA LEU A 233 14.35 11.72 -11.70
C LEU A 233 14.17 12.82 -10.65
N ASN A 234 13.64 12.47 -9.48
CA ASN A 234 13.27 13.45 -8.46
C ASN A 234 14.40 13.68 -7.44
N GLY A 235 15.28 12.70 -7.25
CA GLY A 235 16.30 12.72 -6.21
C GLY A 235 15.72 12.64 -4.78
N PRO A 236 16.58 12.77 -3.76
CA PRO A 236 16.16 12.77 -2.37
C PRO A 236 15.19 13.88 -2.01
N ALA A 237 14.18 13.56 -1.21
CA ALA A 237 13.28 14.55 -0.63
C ALA A 237 14.06 15.47 0.34
N THR A 238 13.76 16.77 0.29
CA THR A 238 14.36 17.78 1.17
C THR A 238 13.54 18.05 2.43
N LYS A 239 12.33 17.48 2.51
CA LYS A 239 11.41 17.65 3.63
C LYS A 239 10.55 16.41 3.80
N ASP A 240 10.27 16.06 5.06
CA ASP A 240 9.33 15.02 5.42
C ASP A 240 7.89 15.39 5.03
N ALA A 241 7.13 14.41 4.55
CA ALA A 241 5.68 14.48 4.51
C ALA A 241 5.11 14.66 5.93
N LEU A 242 3.94 15.31 6.06
CA LEU A 242 3.40 15.69 7.36
C LEU A 242 3.30 14.53 8.38
N PRO A 243 2.82 13.31 8.02
CA PRO A 243 2.81 12.18 8.95
C PRO A 243 4.22 11.76 9.40
N VAL A 244 5.21 11.78 8.51
CA VAL A 244 6.61 11.42 8.80
C VAL A 244 7.22 12.46 9.74
N ALA A 245 7.00 13.75 9.47
CA ALA A 245 7.47 14.84 10.34
C ALA A 245 6.90 14.72 11.76
N ARG A 246 5.63 14.31 11.91
CA ARG A 246 5.00 14.07 13.22
C ARG A 246 5.62 12.88 13.95
N LEU A 247 5.89 11.78 13.24
CA LEU A 247 6.57 10.61 13.80
C LEU A 247 7.99 10.96 14.26
N ARG A 248 8.76 11.66 13.42
CA ARG A 248 10.10 12.13 13.76
C ARG A 248 10.08 13.10 14.95
N GLY A 249 9.12 14.02 14.99
CA GLY A 249 8.91 14.94 16.11
C GLY A 249 8.57 14.24 17.44
N ALA A 250 7.99 13.04 17.38
CA ALA A 250 7.75 12.18 18.54
C ALA A 250 8.94 11.25 18.89
N GLY A 251 10.06 11.38 18.17
CA GLY A 251 11.27 10.59 18.37
C GLY A 251 11.28 9.21 17.71
N ALA A 252 10.30 8.89 16.85
CA ALA A 252 10.25 7.61 16.15
C ALA A 252 11.50 7.40 15.28
N LEU A 253 12.03 6.17 15.31
CA LEU A 253 13.18 5.79 14.51
C LEU A 253 12.73 5.33 13.12
N ILE A 254 12.87 6.19 12.11
CA ILE A 254 12.53 5.85 10.73
C ILE A 254 13.58 4.88 10.16
N VAL A 255 13.18 3.64 9.88
CA VAL A 255 14.06 2.53 9.46
C VAL A 255 14.34 2.53 7.95
N GLY A 256 13.46 3.14 7.16
CA GLY A 256 13.64 3.23 5.71
C GLY A 256 12.32 3.21 4.94
N MET A 257 12.45 3.18 3.61
CA MET A 257 11.33 3.16 2.68
C MET A 257 10.95 1.72 2.35
N THR A 258 9.68 1.33 2.57
CA THR A 258 9.22 -0.03 2.27
C THR A 258 8.94 -0.22 0.80
N ASN A 259 9.12 -1.44 0.32
CA ASN A 259 8.63 -1.85 -0.98
C ASN A 259 7.10 -1.74 -1.06
N MET A 260 6.58 -1.63 -2.28
CA MET A 260 5.15 -1.57 -2.58
C MET A 260 4.87 -2.05 -3.99
N HIS A 261 3.62 -2.39 -4.27
CA HIS A 261 3.18 -2.59 -5.66
C HIS A 261 3.35 -1.27 -6.44
N GLU A 262 3.92 -1.35 -7.65
CA GLU A 262 4.24 -0.17 -8.47
C GLU A 262 3.01 0.74 -8.63
N CYS A 263 3.17 2.00 -8.27
CA CYS A 263 2.16 3.07 -8.26
C CYS A 263 0.87 2.75 -7.48
N GLY A 264 0.87 1.72 -6.61
CA GLY A 264 -0.33 1.25 -5.93
C GLY A 264 -1.37 0.62 -6.87
N LEU A 265 -0.99 0.23 -8.09
CA LEU A 265 -1.88 -0.31 -9.12
C LEU A 265 -2.19 -1.81 -8.93
N GLY A 266 -1.99 -2.33 -7.73
CA GLY A 266 -2.27 -3.73 -7.39
C GLY A 266 -2.32 -3.97 -5.88
N THR A 267 -2.92 -5.09 -5.50
CA THR A 267 -3.23 -5.44 -4.11
C THR A 267 -2.42 -6.63 -3.57
N THR A 268 -1.47 -7.15 -4.36
CA THR A 268 -0.68 -8.34 -4.02
C THR A 268 0.72 -8.05 -3.49
N GLY A 269 1.20 -6.81 -3.64
CA GLY A 269 2.58 -6.44 -3.30
C GLY A 269 3.66 -6.91 -4.28
N ILE A 270 3.30 -7.60 -5.37
CA ILE A 270 4.26 -7.98 -6.43
C ILE A 270 4.87 -6.71 -7.04
N ASN A 271 6.20 -6.65 -7.07
CA ASN A 271 6.93 -5.58 -7.74
C ASN A 271 8.13 -6.16 -8.51
N PRO A 272 8.15 -6.09 -9.85
CA PRO A 272 9.28 -6.57 -10.66
C PRO A 272 10.48 -5.62 -10.71
N SER A 273 10.31 -4.36 -10.28
CA SER A 273 11.34 -3.32 -10.29
C SER A 273 12.32 -3.42 -9.11
N HIS A 274 11.93 -4.11 -8.04
CA HIS A 274 12.72 -4.22 -6.81
C HIS A 274 13.17 -5.63 -6.49
#